data_AF-A0A1B7YMD4-F1
#
_entry.id   AF-A0A1B7YMD4-F1
#
_cell.length_a   1.000
_cell.length_b   1.000
_cell.length_c   1.000
_cell.angle_alpha   90.00
_cell.angle_beta   90.00
_cell.angle_gamma   90.00
#
_symmetry.space_group_name_H-M   'P 1'
#
loop_
_entity.id
_entity.type
_entity.pdbx_description
1 polymer ?
#
loop_
_entity_poly.entity_id
_entity_poly.type
_entity_poly.pdbx_seq_one_letter_code
_entity_poly.pdbx_strand_id
1 'polypeptide(L)'
;MRTLESLFLTQLKIMLQRSVKIQGEAELIEPISPVASQQEEFTRETFDNVVLQSPSQKALNDLSLPLEANVDGVTPNDIPGYAFPAAAGKGVTIYILDTGGNPNHDEYTKAEGTKRWLFANEDKTESDDVGHGSCMQSLASGPLFGAAKAADIVIVKLGARSTMDNALFGLILILQDVIQNKLQEKAVINMSIGYKLLVPSTNTRGRKPGFVQKDGIDGFKQALQLLIEQDVVVVTASGNDRDDPNAGEHITAFPAFFGRQMDIITVGAVDENGKRTYYSQGVPAELDTSAIGTATCASNKGNEDVELDGTSISTPLVTGMIATWLSDPQYKDRLQVPGKVAANVKKMVKELSYNRIGGGDTPVAWNGVDIFTCQSDSESGGSGPRKLRARAGKCAIKSTSTLIPTSTQPAVPTSTVPAAPPVVTPSAPAVVPSATPTPAAPPPVPCYNFNINAYGYCCPGPNSPCEKDLGTCYLPFKGEGVGGGGDGRTTVPTGARCPPPPGAADS
;
A
#
# COMPACT_ATOMS: atom_id res chain seq x y z
N MET A 1 21.98 4.09 -20.43
CA MET A 1 21.11 3.00 -19.93
C MET A 1 21.93 1.78 -19.53
N ARG A 2 22.39 0.91 -20.45
CA ARG A 2 23.15 -0.32 -20.10
C ARG A 2 24.29 -0.16 -19.08
N THR A 3 24.99 0.97 -19.06
CA THR A 3 26.06 1.27 -18.08
C THR A 3 25.56 1.61 -16.68
N LEU A 4 24.43 2.32 -16.54
CA LEU A 4 23.78 2.59 -15.25
C LEU A 4 23.16 1.31 -14.68
N GLU A 5 22.52 0.53 -15.54
CA GLU A 5 21.92 -0.78 -15.24
C GLU A 5 22.98 -1.78 -14.73
N SER A 6 24.15 -1.82 -15.39
CA SER A 6 25.30 -2.62 -14.97
C SER A 6 25.91 -2.14 -13.64
N LEU A 7 26.05 -0.82 -13.43
CA LEU A 7 26.55 -0.28 -12.16
C LEU A 7 25.59 -0.56 -11.00
N PHE A 8 24.29 -0.40 -11.24
CA PHE A 8 23.22 -0.67 -10.29
C PHE A 8 23.18 -2.14 -9.89
N LEU A 9 23.16 -3.06 -10.87
CA LEU A 9 23.23 -4.52 -10.60
C LEU A 9 24.51 -4.92 -9.86
N THR A 10 25.62 -4.21 -10.07
CA THR A 10 26.89 -4.46 -9.36
C THR A 10 26.85 -3.96 -7.92
N GLN A 11 26.37 -2.74 -7.67
CA GLN A 11 26.16 -2.23 -6.31
C GLN A 11 25.11 -3.04 -5.54
N LEU A 12 24.04 -3.46 -6.22
CA LEU A 12 22.99 -4.29 -5.64
C LEU A 12 23.52 -5.68 -5.26
N LYS A 13 24.39 -6.30 -6.09
CA LYS A 13 25.13 -7.51 -5.72
C LYS A 13 26.04 -7.29 -4.51
N ILE A 14 26.71 -6.14 -4.41
CA ILE A 14 27.59 -5.81 -3.28
C ILE A 14 26.77 -5.62 -1.99
N MET A 15 25.57 -5.03 -2.05
CA MET A 15 24.66 -4.94 -0.89
C MET A 15 24.08 -6.30 -0.49
N LEU A 16 23.61 -7.10 -1.46
CA LEU A 16 23.10 -8.45 -1.21
C LEU A 16 24.18 -9.40 -0.64
N GLN A 17 25.44 -9.26 -1.06
CA GLN A 17 26.57 -10.02 -0.49
C GLN A 17 26.96 -9.60 0.93
N ARG A 18 26.44 -8.48 1.44
CA ARG A 18 26.66 -7.99 2.81
C ARG A 18 25.44 -8.22 3.73
N SER A 19 24.36 -8.80 3.21
CA SER A 19 23.15 -9.09 3.99
C SER A 19 23.39 -10.18 5.02
N VAL A 20 23.67 -9.78 6.27
CA VAL A 20 23.67 -10.66 7.43
C VAL A 20 22.22 -11.05 7.72
N LYS A 21 21.89 -12.34 7.76
CA LYS A 21 20.54 -12.87 8.02
C LYS A 21 19.85 -12.15 9.19
N ILE A 22 18.88 -11.28 8.93
CA ILE A 22 18.06 -10.64 9.97
C ILE A 22 16.75 -11.40 10.11
N GLN A 23 16.55 -12.03 11.27
CA GLN A 23 15.30 -12.71 11.61
C GLN A 23 14.26 -11.67 12.06
N GLY A 24 13.45 -11.21 11.12
CA GLY A 24 12.10 -10.72 11.41
C GLY A 24 11.13 -11.90 11.36
N GLU A 25 10.24 -12.00 12.35
CA GLU A 25 9.05 -12.86 12.29
C GLU A 25 7.89 -11.95 11.86
N ALA A 26 7.27 -12.25 10.71
CA ALA A 26 6.00 -11.63 10.35
C ALA A 26 4.90 -12.15 11.28
N GLU A 27 3.95 -11.29 11.59
CA GLU A 27 2.85 -11.58 12.52
C GLU A 27 1.95 -12.68 11.94
N LEU A 28 1.96 -13.85 12.57
CA LEU A 28 1.12 -14.99 12.17
C LEU A 28 -0.31 -14.72 12.68
N ILE A 29 -1.18 -14.27 11.79
CA ILE A 29 -2.61 -14.11 12.08
C ILE A 29 -3.23 -15.50 12.24
N GLU A 30 -3.70 -15.83 13.45
CA GLU A 30 -4.44 -17.07 13.66
C GLU A 30 -5.87 -16.95 13.11
N PRO A 31 -6.41 -17.99 12.45
CA PRO A 31 -7.72 -17.92 11.82
C PRO A 31 -8.84 -17.84 12.85
N ILE A 32 -9.72 -16.83 12.72
CA ILE A 32 -10.81 -16.57 13.67
C ILE A 32 -11.79 -17.75 13.70
N SER A 33 -12.14 -18.29 12.53
CA SER A 33 -12.82 -19.58 12.36
C SER A 33 -12.75 -20.06 10.91
N PRO A 34 -12.77 -21.39 10.67
CA PRO A 34 -13.05 -21.92 9.33
C PRO A 34 -14.49 -21.58 8.93
N VAL A 35 -14.67 -21.07 7.72
CA VAL A 35 -16.00 -20.72 7.18
C VAL A 35 -16.40 -21.78 6.17
N ALA A 36 -17.63 -22.28 6.23
CA ALA A 36 -18.13 -23.19 5.20
C ALA A 36 -18.19 -22.45 3.86
N SER A 37 -17.58 -23.01 2.80
CA SER A 37 -17.37 -22.30 1.53
C SER A 37 -18.64 -21.59 1.05
N GLN A 38 -18.66 -20.26 1.12
CA GLN A 38 -19.82 -19.45 0.76
C GLN A 38 -19.70 -18.99 -0.68
N GLN A 39 -19.70 -19.95 -1.61
CA GLN A 39 -19.99 -19.69 -3.02
C GLN A 39 -21.48 -19.39 -3.18
N GLU A 40 -21.94 -18.30 -2.56
CA GLU A 40 -23.20 -17.68 -2.91
C GLU A 40 -23.12 -17.27 -4.39
N GLU A 41 -24.12 -17.67 -5.19
CA GLU A 41 -24.26 -17.18 -6.56
C GLU A 41 -24.54 -15.67 -6.53
N PHE A 42 -23.49 -14.86 -6.62
CA PHE A 42 -23.63 -13.44 -6.89
C PHE A 42 -24.01 -13.21 -8.35
N THR A 43 -24.82 -12.17 -8.56
CA THR A 43 -25.09 -11.62 -9.88
C THR A 43 -24.18 -10.40 -10.12
N ARG A 44 -23.83 -10.15 -11.38
CA ARG A 44 -23.21 -8.90 -11.82
C ARG A 44 -24.15 -8.19 -12.78
N GLU A 45 -24.65 -7.03 -12.38
CA GLU A 45 -25.49 -6.15 -13.20
C GLU A 45 -24.71 -4.92 -13.64
N THR A 46 -24.68 -4.64 -14.93
CA THR A 46 -23.98 -3.46 -15.48
C THR A 46 -24.95 -2.29 -15.68
N PHE A 47 -24.56 -1.12 -15.16
CA PHE A 47 -25.22 0.17 -15.28
C PHE A 47 -24.22 1.17 -15.87
N ASP A 48 -24.36 1.49 -17.16
CA ASP A 48 -23.37 2.26 -17.94
C ASP A 48 -21.95 1.68 -17.81
N ASN A 49 -21.03 2.40 -17.15
CA ASN A 49 -19.65 1.98 -16.88
C ASN A 49 -19.44 1.47 -15.43
N VAL A 50 -20.51 1.19 -14.69
CA VAL A 50 -20.47 0.65 -13.32
C VAL A 50 -21.04 -0.77 -13.32
N VAL A 51 -20.41 -1.68 -12.58
CA VAL A 51 -20.92 -3.03 -12.32
C VAL A 51 -21.27 -3.13 -10.84
N LEU A 52 -22.46 -3.64 -10.55
CA LEU A 52 -22.90 -4.02 -9.21
C LEU A 52 -22.78 -5.53 -9.04
N GLN A 53 -22.01 -5.98 -8.04
CA GLN A 53 -22.06 -7.35 -7.55
C GLN A 53 -23.06 -7.45 -6.39
N SER A 54 -24.06 -8.32 -6.52
CA SER A 54 -25.11 -8.53 -5.52
C SER A 54 -25.51 -10.01 -5.39
N PRO A 55 -25.51 -10.60 -4.18
CA PRO A 55 -24.96 -10.06 -2.94
C PRO A 55 -23.43 -9.87 -3.02
N SER A 56 -22.86 -9.19 -2.03
CA SER A 56 -21.40 -9.05 -1.87
C SER A 56 -21.03 -8.97 -0.38
N GLN A 57 -19.75 -9.21 -0.09
CA GLN A 57 -19.24 -9.25 1.27
C GLN A 57 -19.20 -7.84 1.90
N LYS A 58 -19.42 -7.77 3.22
CA LYS A 58 -19.33 -6.53 4.03
C LYS A 58 -18.07 -5.70 3.72
N ALA A 59 -16.95 -6.38 3.47
CA ALA A 59 -15.67 -5.77 3.17
C ALA A 59 -15.58 -5.05 1.82
N LEU A 60 -16.28 -5.56 0.80
CA LEU A 60 -16.40 -4.86 -0.48
C LEU A 60 -17.47 -3.77 -0.40
N ASN A 61 -18.55 -4.02 0.32
CA ASN A 61 -19.62 -3.05 0.52
C ASN A 61 -19.11 -1.75 1.19
N ASP A 62 -18.17 -1.84 2.15
CA ASP A 62 -17.57 -0.67 2.80
C ASP A 62 -16.98 0.33 1.78
N LEU A 63 -16.32 -0.17 0.74
CA LEU A 63 -15.74 0.66 -0.34
C LEU A 63 -16.80 1.39 -1.18
N SER A 64 -18.06 0.95 -1.15
CA SER A 64 -19.19 1.52 -1.89
C SER A 64 -20.20 2.29 -1.02
N LEU A 65 -19.94 2.46 0.28
CA LEU A 65 -20.77 3.30 1.15
C LEU A 65 -20.74 4.76 0.66
N PRO A 66 -21.86 5.34 0.20
CA PRO A 66 -21.86 6.65 -0.45
C PRO A 66 -21.62 7.79 0.55
N LEU A 67 -20.97 8.87 0.12
CA LEU A 67 -20.71 10.07 0.95
C LEU A 67 -21.98 10.65 1.60
N GLU A 68 -23.11 10.61 0.90
CA GLU A 68 -24.42 11.04 1.42
C GLU A 68 -24.92 10.16 2.57
N ALA A 69 -24.38 8.94 2.73
CA ALA A 69 -24.66 8.02 3.84
C ALA A 69 -23.72 8.20 5.04
N ASN A 70 -23.23 9.42 5.28
CA ASN A 70 -22.90 9.88 6.65
C ASN A 70 -24.19 10.08 7.46
N VAL A 71 -25.04 9.05 7.42
CA VAL A 71 -26.40 8.94 7.92
C VAL A 71 -26.32 7.97 9.08
N ASP A 72 -26.61 8.46 10.28
CA ASP A 72 -26.46 7.69 11.51
C ASP A 72 -27.09 6.29 11.40
N GLY A 73 -26.25 5.27 11.61
CA GLY A 73 -26.65 3.87 11.61
C GLY A 73 -26.63 3.14 10.27
N VAL A 74 -26.15 3.72 9.17
CA VAL A 74 -25.94 2.97 7.91
C VAL A 74 -24.58 2.26 7.94
N THR A 75 -24.58 0.95 7.69
CA THR A 75 -23.38 0.09 7.70
C THR A 75 -23.16 -0.59 6.34
N PRO A 76 -22.00 -1.25 6.08
CA PRO A 76 -21.80 -2.06 4.88
C PRO A 76 -22.84 -3.18 4.69
N ASN A 77 -23.54 -3.59 5.75
CA ASN A 77 -24.62 -4.59 5.69
C ASN A 77 -25.94 -4.00 5.15
N ASP A 78 -26.07 -2.66 5.09
CA ASP A 78 -27.28 -1.95 4.67
C ASP A 78 -27.32 -1.59 3.17
N ILE A 79 -26.25 -1.85 2.40
CA ILE A 79 -26.21 -1.53 0.96
C ILE A 79 -26.44 -2.76 0.05
N PRO A 80 -27.00 -2.59 -1.16
CA PRO A 80 -27.29 -3.70 -2.08
C PRO A 80 -26.10 -4.55 -2.53
N GLY A 81 -24.87 -4.05 -2.42
CA GLY A 81 -23.67 -4.77 -2.82
C GLY A 81 -22.50 -3.86 -3.17
N TYR A 82 -21.49 -4.42 -3.82
CA TYR A 82 -20.28 -3.72 -4.24
C TYR A 82 -20.44 -3.15 -5.65
N ALA A 83 -20.33 -1.82 -5.78
CA ALA A 83 -20.47 -1.10 -7.05
C ALA A 83 -19.12 -0.56 -7.49
N PHE A 84 -18.62 -0.95 -8.66
CA PHE A 84 -17.25 -0.66 -9.10
C PHE A 84 -17.17 -0.35 -10.61
N PRO A 85 -16.13 0.36 -11.09
CA PRO A 85 -15.93 0.57 -12.53
C PRO A 85 -15.87 -0.73 -13.32
N ALA A 86 -16.55 -0.78 -14.48
CA ALA A 86 -16.64 -1.96 -15.35
C ALA A 86 -15.28 -2.42 -15.91
N ALA A 87 -14.26 -1.55 -15.88
CA ALA A 87 -12.88 -1.93 -16.18
C ALA A 87 -12.28 -2.87 -15.11
N ALA A 88 -12.74 -2.81 -13.86
CA ALA A 88 -12.49 -3.77 -12.78
C ALA A 88 -11.01 -4.12 -12.50
N GLY A 89 -10.06 -3.24 -12.83
CA GLY A 89 -8.62 -3.47 -12.69
C GLY A 89 -7.91 -3.99 -13.95
N LYS A 90 -8.64 -4.19 -15.06
CA LYS A 90 -8.11 -4.80 -16.29
C LYS A 90 -6.88 -4.09 -16.84
N GLY A 91 -5.79 -4.83 -17.01
CA GLY A 91 -4.51 -4.32 -17.50
C GLY A 91 -3.71 -3.50 -16.47
N VAL A 92 -4.10 -3.57 -15.19
CA VAL A 92 -3.30 -3.13 -14.05
C VAL A 92 -2.75 -4.37 -13.35
N THR A 93 -1.46 -4.36 -13.05
CA THR A 93 -0.79 -5.45 -12.32
C THR A 93 -0.77 -5.15 -10.82
N ILE A 94 -1.32 -6.07 -10.02
CA ILE A 94 -1.20 -6.07 -8.56
C ILE A 94 -0.14 -7.09 -8.15
N TYR A 95 0.88 -6.62 -7.44
CA TYR A 95 1.88 -7.46 -6.79
C TYR A 95 1.45 -7.76 -5.34
N ILE A 96 1.28 -9.04 -5.01
CA ILE A 96 0.98 -9.50 -3.65
C ILE A 96 2.31 -9.93 -3.01
N LEU A 97 2.92 -9.04 -2.21
CA LEU A 97 4.24 -9.26 -1.59
C LEU A 97 4.07 -9.86 -0.19
N ASP A 98 3.91 -11.19 -0.14
CA ASP A 98 3.36 -11.90 1.03
C ASP A 98 3.84 -13.37 1.12
N THR A 99 3.27 -14.18 2.01
CA THR A 99 3.69 -15.57 2.29
C THR A 99 3.61 -16.51 1.08
N GLY A 100 2.73 -16.21 0.12
CA GLY A 100 2.50 -16.98 -1.09
C GLY A 100 1.12 -16.66 -1.70
N GLY A 101 0.53 -17.66 -2.36
CA GLY A 101 -0.89 -17.69 -2.72
C GLY A 101 -1.36 -19.14 -2.87
N ASN A 102 -2.67 -19.40 -2.82
CA ASN A 102 -3.22 -20.74 -3.01
C ASN A 102 -3.68 -20.91 -4.46
N PRO A 103 -2.90 -21.58 -5.34
CA PRO A 103 -3.28 -21.72 -6.75
C PRO A 103 -4.46 -22.66 -6.98
N ASN A 104 -4.94 -23.35 -5.94
CA ASN A 104 -6.09 -24.27 -6.01
C ASN A 104 -7.40 -23.63 -5.53
N HIS A 105 -7.35 -22.43 -4.94
CA HIS A 105 -8.55 -21.72 -4.52
C HIS A 105 -9.26 -21.12 -5.73
N ASP A 106 -10.59 -21.17 -5.74
CA ASP A 106 -11.41 -20.58 -6.80
C ASP A 106 -11.20 -19.08 -6.93
N GLU A 107 -10.91 -18.40 -5.82
CA GLU A 107 -10.56 -16.97 -5.83
C GLU A 107 -9.24 -16.65 -6.55
N TYR A 108 -8.37 -17.65 -6.73
CA TYR A 108 -7.21 -17.56 -7.60
C TYR A 108 -7.55 -18.06 -9.01
N THR A 109 -8.08 -19.28 -9.15
CA THR A 109 -8.27 -19.96 -10.45
C THR A 109 -9.30 -19.27 -11.34
N LYS A 110 -10.39 -18.75 -10.77
CA LYS A 110 -11.50 -18.09 -11.49
C LYS A 110 -11.33 -16.57 -11.63
N ALA A 111 -10.32 -15.95 -11.01
CA ALA A 111 -10.02 -14.52 -11.22
C ALA A 111 -9.64 -14.26 -12.70
N GLU A 112 -10.09 -13.15 -13.29
CA GLU A 112 -10.12 -12.99 -14.75
C GLU A 112 -8.76 -12.57 -15.35
N GLY A 113 -7.92 -11.87 -14.59
CA GLY A 113 -6.61 -11.41 -15.05
C GLY A 113 -5.53 -12.50 -15.06
N THR A 114 -4.41 -12.19 -15.72
CA THR A 114 -3.25 -13.08 -15.81
C THR A 114 -2.62 -13.33 -14.43
N LYS A 115 -1.89 -14.43 -14.27
CA LYS A 115 -1.32 -14.86 -12.99
C LYS A 115 0.13 -15.26 -13.19
N ARG A 116 1.03 -14.73 -12.36
CA ARG A 116 2.47 -15.01 -12.40
C ARG A 116 3.04 -15.09 -10.99
N TRP A 117 4.24 -15.66 -10.88
CA TRP A 117 4.95 -15.82 -9.62
C TRP A 117 6.37 -15.26 -9.69
N LEU A 118 6.78 -14.61 -8.61
CA LEU A 118 8.15 -14.21 -8.30
C LEU A 118 8.49 -14.78 -6.92
N PHE A 119 9.70 -15.32 -6.75
CA PHE A 119 10.06 -16.05 -5.53
C PHE A 119 11.23 -15.38 -4.83
N ALA A 120 10.95 -14.72 -3.71
CA ALA A 120 11.90 -13.90 -2.97
C ALA A 120 12.65 -14.66 -1.85
N ASN A 121 12.56 -15.99 -1.83
CA ASN A 121 13.29 -16.88 -0.94
C ASN A 121 13.84 -18.10 -1.73
N GLU A 122 14.36 -19.13 -1.06
CA GLU A 122 14.87 -20.35 -1.71
C GLU A 122 13.76 -21.28 -2.25
N ASP A 123 12.55 -21.19 -1.71
CA ASP A 123 11.40 -22.01 -2.07
C ASP A 123 10.72 -21.48 -3.35
N LYS A 124 10.76 -22.28 -4.40
CA LYS A 124 10.20 -21.97 -5.72
C LYS A 124 8.86 -22.66 -5.99
N THR A 125 8.18 -23.15 -4.95
CA THR A 125 6.86 -23.76 -5.09
C THR A 125 5.76 -22.71 -5.12
N GLU A 126 4.84 -22.84 -6.08
CA GLU A 126 3.59 -22.08 -6.12
C GLU A 126 2.64 -22.60 -5.03
N SER A 127 2.87 -22.16 -3.79
CA SER A 127 2.07 -22.50 -2.61
C SER A 127 2.05 -21.35 -1.60
N ASP A 128 1.18 -21.47 -0.61
CA ASP A 128 1.17 -20.63 0.59
C ASP A 128 1.06 -21.51 1.84
N ASP A 129 2.17 -21.74 2.51
CA ASP A 129 2.19 -22.65 3.67
C ASP A 129 1.61 -21.97 4.94
N VAL A 130 1.20 -20.69 4.86
CA VAL A 130 0.60 -19.91 5.96
C VAL A 130 -0.87 -19.57 5.69
N GLY A 131 -1.20 -19.13 4.47
CA GLY A 131 -2.56 -18.71 4.06
C GLY A 131 -2.77 -17.19 4.05
N HIS A 132 -1.85 -16.41 4.62
CA HIS A 132 -1.97 -14.95 4.67
C HIS A 132 -1.95 -14.34 3.26
N GLY A 133 -0.96 -14.67 2.43
CA GLY A 133 -0.89 -14.18 1.05
C GLY A 133 -2.05 -14.65 0.15
N SER A 134 -2.59 -15.85 0.40
CA SER A 134 -3.81 -16.36 -0.25
C SER A 134 -5.01 -15.47 0.04
N CYS A 135 -5.20 -15.13 1.32
CA CYS A 135 -6.23 -14.19 1.75
C CYS A 135 -6.04 -12.82 1.06
N MET A 136 -4.81 -12.26 1.07
CA MET A 136 -4.50 -10.97 0.44
C MET A 136 -4.81 -10.95 -1.06
N GLN A 137 -4.43 -12.00 -1.80
CA GLN A 137 -4.74 -12.09 -3.24
C GLN A 137 -6.24 -12.09 -3.50
N SER A 138 -7.00 -12.88 -2.73
CA SER A 138 -8.45 -12.98 -2.91
C SER A 138 -9.16 -11.65 -2.64
N LEU A 139 -8.78 -10.91 -1.60
CA LEU A 139 -9.32 -9.58 -1.28
C LEU A 139 -8.91 -8.49 -2.28
N ALA A 140 -7.77 -8.65 -2.94
CA ALA A 140 -7.34 -7.72 -3.99
C ALA A 140 -8.07 -7.95 -5.32
N SER A 141 -8.26 -9.22 -5.72
CA SER A 141 -8.60 -9.57 -7.12
C SER A 141 -9.53 -10.76 -7.35
N GLY A 142 -9.92 -11.46 -6.29
CA GLY A 142 -10.82 -12.60 -6.38
C GLY A 142 -12.20 -12.23 -6.98
N PRO A 143 -12.83 -13.12 -7.76
CA PRO A 143 -14.12 -12.87 -8.38
C PRO A 143 -15.23 -12.62 -7.35
N LEU A 144 -15.21 -13.28 -6.17
CA LEU A 144 -16.16 -13.05 -5.09
C LEU A 144 -15.68 -11.94 -4.14
N PHE A 145 -14.51 -12.11 -3.52
CA PHE A 145 -14.00 -11.27 -2.42
C PHE A 145 -13.18 -10.06 -2.88
N GLY A 146 -12.71 -10.04 -4.13
CA GLY A 146 -11.75 -9.06 -4.63
C GLY A 146 -12.34 -7.74 -5.08
N ALA A 147 -11.66 -6.64 -4.76
CA ALA A 147 -12.06 -5.31 -5.22
C ALA A 147 -11.75 -5.05 -6.72
N ALA A 148 -10.68 -5.63 -7.27
CA ALA A 148 -10.27 -5.52 -8.69
C ALA A 148 -10.34 -6.87 -9.44
N LYS A 149 -11.56 -7.26 -9.80
CA LYS A 149 -11.92 -8.62 -10.28
C LYS A 149 -11.30 -9.02 -11.61
N ALA A 150 -10.75 -8.07 -12.36
CA ALA A 150 -10.07 -8.27 -13.64
C ALA A 150 -8.59 -7.83 -13.66
N ALA A 151 -7.99 -7.51 -12.51
CA ALA A 151 -6.57 -7.17 -12.41
C ALA A 151 -5.65 -8.37 -12.67
N ASP A 152 -4.49 -8.08 -13.28
CA ASP A 152 -3.40 -9.04 -13.44
C ASP A 152 -2.69 -9.21 -12.08
N ILE A 153 -2.34 -10.45 -11.71
CA ILE A 153 -1.75 -10.78 -10.41
C ILE A 153 -0.34 -11.33 -10.54
N VAL A 154 0.54 -10.80 -9.71
CA VAL A 154 1.88 -11.37 -9.47
C VAL A 154 2.03 -11.69 -7.99
N ILE A 155 2.05 -12.97 -7.65
CA ILE A 155 2.40 -13.40 -6.29
C ILE A 155 3.92 -13.25 -6.12
N VAL A 156 4.36 -12.53 -5.09
CA VAL A 156 5.77 -12.36 -4.76
C VAL A 156 6.06 -13.06 -3.43
N LYS A 157 6.34 -14.36 -3.52
CA LYS A 157 6.44 -15.28 -2.38
C LYS A 157 7.64 -14.97 -1.49
N LEU A 158 7.37 -14.50 -0.28
CA LEU A 158 8.31 -14.37 0.83
C LEU A 158 8.47 -15.67 1.63
N GLY A 159 7.45 -16.54 1.58
CA GLY A 159 7.35 -17.80 2.32
C GLY A 159 6.96 -17.63 3.79
N ALA A 160 6.84 -18.76 4.49
CA ALA A 160 6.31 -18.83 5.86
C ALA A 160 7.12 -18.06 6.92
N ARG A 161 8.36 -17.68 6.61
CA ARG A 161 9.17 -16.77 7.43
C ARG A 161 9.54 -15.55 6.60
N SER A 162 8.57 -14.66 6.45
CA SER A 162 8.77 -13.36 5.81
C SER A 162 9.75 -12.51 6.63
N THR A 163 10.96 -12.33 6.09
CA THR A 163 12.00 -11.47 6.66
C THR A 163 12.11 -10.17 5.85
N MET A 164 12.70 -9.13 6.45
CA MET A 164 12.96 -7.89 5.73
C MET A 164 13.93 -8.09 4.55
N ASP A 165 14.87 -9.04 4.65
CA ASP A 165 15.77 -9.42 3.55
C ASP A 165 14.99 -10.01 2.37
N ASN A 166 14.04 -10.93 2.63
CA ASN A 166 13.17 -11.50 1.61
C ASN A 166 12.27 -10.42 0.99
N ALA A 167 11.68 -9.52 1.78
CA ALA A 167 10.85 -8.44 1.24
C ALA A 167 11.63 -7.41 0.45
N LEU A 168 12.85 -7.03 0.85
CA LEU A 168 13.75 -6.21 0.05
C LEU A 168 14.07 -6.89 -1.29
N PHE A 169 14.39 -8.19 -1.27
CA PHE A 169 14.63 -8.93 -2.50
C PHE A 169 13.35 -9.05 -3.37
N GLY A 170 12.17 -9.18 -2.76
CA GLY A 170 10.89 -9.13 -3.44
C GLY A 170 10.63 -7.78 -4.13
N LEU A 171 10.88 -6.65 -3.45
CA LEU A 171 10.81 -5.31 -4.06
C LEU A 171 11.77 -5.15 -5.24
N ILE A 172 12.98 -5.72 -5.15
CA ILE A 172 13.95 -5.76 -6.26
C ILE A 172 13.41 -6.58 -7.44
N LEU A 173 12.79 -7.74 -7.19
CA LEU A 173 12.17 -8.56 -8.24
C LEU A 173 11.00 -7.82 -8.90
N ILE A 174 10.15 -7.13 -8.13
CA ILE A 174 9.06 -6.29 -8.64
C ILE A 174 9.63 -5.18 -9.54
N LEU A 175 10.68 -4.47 -9.10
CA LEU A 175 11.29 -3.39 -9.88
C LEU A 175 11.83 -3.90 -11.22
N GLN A 176 12.48 -5.07 -11.23
CA GLN A 176 12.94 -5.71 -12.46
C GLN A 176 11.77 -6.11 -13.37
N ASP A 177 10.71 -6.68 -12.80
CA ASP A 177 9.52 -7.12 -13.52
C ASP A 177 8.75 -5.95 -14.15
N VAL A 178 8.59 -4.84 -13.42
CA VAL A 178 7.98 -3.59 -13.92
C VAL A 178 8.76 -3.02 -15.10
N ILE A 179 10.10 -2.97 -15.01
CA ILE A 179 10.96 -2.47 -16.10
C ILE A 179 10.91 -3.40 -17.33
N GLN A 180 10.98 -4.72 -17.12
CA GLN A 180 11.01 -5.71 -18.21
C GLN A 180 9.68 -5.78 -18.97
N ASN A 181 8.56 -5.75 -18.24
CA ASN A 181 7.21 -5.85 -18.82
C ASN A 181 6.57 -4.49 -19.13
N LYS A 182 7.25 -3.37 -18.83
CA LYS A 182 6.80 -1.99 -19.04
C LYS A 182 5.49 -1.66 -18.32
N LEU A 183 5.45 -1.96 -17.02
CA LEU A 183 4.25 -1.85 -16.17
C LEU A 183 4.18 -0.52 -15.39
N GLN A 184 5.03 0.45 -15.74
CA GLN A 184 4.94 1.82 -15.21
C GLN A 184 3.51 2.36 -15.41
N GLU A 185 3.06 3.20 -14.47
CA GLU A 185 1.71 3.80 -14.42
C GLU A 185 0.54 2.81 -14.20
N LYS A 186 0.81 1.49 -14.20
CA LYS A 186 -0.19 0.42 -14.15
C LYS A 186 0.20 -0.72 -13.19
N ALA A 187 0.96 -0.38 -12.16
CA ALA A 187 1.44 -1.32 -11.15
C ALA A 187 1.07 -0.84 -9.74
N VAL A 188 0.57 -1.77 -8.92
CA VAL A 188 0.28 -1.55 -7.50
C VAL A 188 0.89 -2.67 -6.68
N ILE A 189 1.53 -2.36 -5.55
CA ILE A 189 2.07 -3.36 -4.61
C ILE A 189 1.21 -3.36 -3.34
N ASN A 190 0.66 -4.52 -3.01
CA ASN A 190 0.07 -4.80 -1.70
C ASN A 190 1.18 -5.28 -0.74
N MET A 191 1.42 -4.53 0.34
CA MET A 191 2.36 -4.87 1.41
C MET A 191 1.62 -5.00 2.76
N SER A 192 0.89 -6.10 2.93
CA SER A 192 0.24 -6.49 4.19
C SER A 192 1.24 -7.07 5.20
N ILE A 193 2.39 -6.42 5.36
CA ILE A 193 3.54 -6.88 6.14
C ILE A 193 4.18 -5.72 6.90
N GLY A 194 4.71 -5.99 8.10
CA GLY A 194 5.37 -5.01 8.94
C GLY A 194 6.64 -5.55 9.60
N TYR A 195 7.72 -4.76 9.59
CA TYR A 195 8.98 -5.06 10.26
C TYR A 195 9.29 -4.00 11.32
N LYS A 196 9.41 -4.42 12.58
CA LYS A 196 9.74 -3.53 13.71
C LYS A 196 11.25 -3.35 13.83
N LEU A 197 11.68 -2.11 14.04
CA LEU A 197 13.08 -1.72 14.17
C LEU A 197 13.74 -2.31 15.44
N LEU A 198 12.94 -2.39 16.51
CA LEU A 198 13.28 -2.89 17.82
C LEU A 198 12.23 -3.92 18.22
N VAL A 199 12.66 -5.12 18.57
CA VAL A 199 11.84 -6.05 19.37
C VAL A 199 12.49 -6.16 20.74
N PRO A 200 12.17 -5.28 21.72
CA PRO A 200 12.63 -5.43 23.09
C PRO A 200 11.85 -6.57 23.77
N SER A 201 12.06 -7.80 23.29
CA SER A 201 11.42 -8.97 23.91
C SER A 201 12.13 -9.28 25.23
N THR A 202 11.44 -8.99 26.32
CA THR A 202 11.79 -9.45 27.67
C THR A 202 11.49 -10.94 27.86
N ASN A 203 10.77 -11.57 26.92
CA ASN A 203 10.24 -12.94 27.02
C ASN A 203 10.70 -13.90 25.90
N THR A 204 11.65 -13.52 25.04
CA THR A 204 12.33 -14.49 24.17
C THR A 204 13.19 -15.43 25.01
N ARG A 205 12.74 -16.67 25.20
CA ARG A 205 13.43 -17.80 25.88
C ARG A 205 14.93 -17.89 25.52
N GLY A 206 15.78 -17.12 26.21
CA GLY A 206 17.21 -16.99 25.92
C GLY A 206 17.61 -16.40 24.55
N ARG A 207 16.69 -15.89 23.70
CA ARG A 207 17.09 -15.24 22.44
C ARG A 207 17.33 -13.75 22.66
N LYS A 208 18.42 -13.23 22.10
CA LYS A 208 18.71 -11.79 22.06
C LYS A 208 17.62 -11.07 21.24
N PRO A 209 17.29 -9.80 21.55
CA PRO A 209 16.38 -9.01 20.74
C PRO A 209 16.88 -8.91 19.30
N GLY A 210 15.96 -9.05 18.34
CA GLY A 210 16.25 -8.83 16.92
C GLY A 210 16.45 -7.34 16.67
N PHE A 211 17.62 -6.98 16.15
CA PHE A 211 17.89 -5.62 15.67
C PHE A 211 17.76 -5.62 14.15
N VAL A 212 16.88 -4.78 13.62
CA VAL A 212 16.94 -4.43 12.19
C VAL A 212 18.11 -3.47 12.01
N GLN A 213 19.10 -3.88 11.20
CA GLN A 213 20.28 -3.06 10.96
C GLN A 213 19.93 -1.86 10.08
N LYS A 214 20.48 -0.69 10.42
CA LYS A 214 20.26 0.58 9.72
C LYS A 214 20.39 0.46 8.20
N ASP A 215 21.46 -0.17 7.73
CA ASP A 215 21.75 -0.35 6.31
C ASP A 215 20.64 -1.11 5.56
N GLY A 216 19.97 -2.05 6.24
CA GLY A 216 18.82 -2.78 5.68
C GLY A 216 17.58 -1.90 5.52
N ILE A 217 17.35 -0.97 6.45
CA ILE A 217 16.27 0.03 6.40
C ILE A 217 16.53 1.00 5.25
N ASP A 218 17.76 1.49 5.13
CA ASP A 218 18.17 2.40 4.07
C ASP A 218 18.03 1.72 2.68
N GLY A 219 18.41 0.44 2.57
CA GLY A 219 18.18 -0.37 1.38
C GLY A 219 16.69 -0.58 1.05
N PHE A 220 15.86 -0.87 2.05
CA PHE A 220 14.40 -1.01 1.90
C PHE A 220 13.75 0.29 1.42
N LYS A 221 14.14 1.42 2.03
CA LYS A 221 13.70 2.76 1.63
C LYS A 221 14.09 3.07 0.19
N GLN A 222 15.32 2.77 -0.19
CA GLN A 222 15.83 2.99 -1.54
C GLN A 222 15.08 2.16 -2.59
N ALA A 223 14.74 0.90 -2.29
CA ALA A 223 13.95 0.05 -3.18
C ALA A 223 12.53 0.59 -3.40
N LEU A 224 11.85 1.01 -2.32
CA LEU A 224 10.53 1.65 -2.40
C LEU A 224 10.57 2.96 -3.18
N GLN A 225 11.59 3.79 -2.97
CA GLN A 225 11.77 5.05 -3.68
C GLN A 225 11.91 4.81 -5.19
N LEU A 226 12.71 3.81 -5.60
CA LEU A 226 12.89 3.46 -7.01
C LEU A 226 11.61 2.91 -7.66
N LEU A 227 10.77 2.19 -6.91
CA LEU A 227 9.47 1.72 -7.39
C LEU A 227 8.50 2.89 -7.61
N ILE A 228 8.44 3.83 -6.67
CA ILE A 228 7.66 5.08 -6.80
C ILE A 228 8.13 5.91 -8.00
N GLU A 229 9.46 5.99 -8.23
CA GLU A 229 10.07 6.63 -9.41
C GLU A 229 9.84 5.85 -10.72
N GLN A 230 9.30 4.63 -10.66
CA GLN A 230 8.79 3.86 -11.81
C GLN A 230 7.25 3.88 -11.87
N ASP A 231 6.62 4.88 -11.26
CA ASP A 231 5.15 5.06 -11.24
C ASP A 231 4.38 3.83 -10.71
N VAL A 232 5.01 3.09 -9.79
CA VAL A 232 4.39 1.99 -9.06
C VAL A 232 3.76 2.55 -7.78
N VAL A 233 2.48 2.27 -7.56
CA VAL A 233 1.78 2.64 -6.32
C VAL A 233 2.11 1.61 -5.25
N VAL A 234 2.50 2.06 -4.04
CA VAL A 234 2.74 1.17 -2.89
C VAL A 234 1.64 1.39 -1.86
N VAL A 235 1.02 0.30 -1.41
CA VAL A 235 -0.04 0.29 -0.39
C VAL A 235 0.39 -0.64 0.74
N THR A 236 0.27 -0.20 2.00
CA THR A 236 0.78 -0.98 3.14
C THR A 236 -0.10 -0.89 4.39
N ALA A 237 -0.14 -2.00 5.13
CA ALA A 237 -0.79 -2.13 6.43
C ALA A 237 -0.07 -1.28 7.49
N SER A 238 -0.83 -0.51 8.27
CA SER A 238 -0.30 0.39 9.30
C SER A 238 0.27 -0.31 10.54
N GLY A 239 -0.18 -1.53 10.86
CA GLY A 239 0.25 -2.31 12.03
C GLY A 239 -0.91 -2.63 12.98
N ASN A 240 -0.76 -3.71 13.76
CA ASN A 240 -1.84 -4.29 14.58
C ASN A 240 -1.61 -4.16 16.10
N ASP A 241 -0.57 -3.46 16.55
CA ASP A 241 -0.24 -3.40 17.96
C ASP A 241 -0.50 -2.05 18.67
N ARG A 242 -1.62 -1.40 18.30
CA ARG A 242 -2.16 -0.24 19.02
C ARG A 242 -2.37 -0.48 20.52
N ASP A 243 -2.92 -1.64 20.88
CA ASP A 243 -3.20 -2.03 22.25
C ASP A 243 -2.03 -2.76 22.93
N ASP A 244 -0.89 -2.98 22.26
CA ASP A 244 0.33 -3.46 22.93
C ASP A 244 0.94 -2.31 23.76
N PRO A 245 1.11 -2.47 25.08
CA PRO A 245 1.67 -1.44 25.95
C PRO A 245 3.13 -1.04 25.62
N ASN A 246 3.81 -1.78 24.75
CA ASN A 246 5.19 -1.53 24.31
C ASN A 246 5.29 -0.89 22.90
N ALA A 247 4.19 -0.81 22.15
CA ALA A 247 4.15 -0.21 20.80
C ALA A 247 3.22 1.01 20.76
N GLY A 248 1.96 0.83 21.21
CA GLY A 248 0.98 1.91 21.30
C GLY A 248 0.45 2.38 19.95
N GLU A 249 -0.25 3.52 19.98
CA GLU A 249 -1.11 3.99 18.90
C GLU A 249 -0.38 4.43 17.61
N HIS A 250 0.88 4.83 17.69
CA HIS A 250 1.63 5.34 16.54
C HIS A 250 2.18 4.22 15.65
N ILE A 251 2.31 4.47 14.35
CA ILE A 251 2.97 3.54 13.44
C ILE A 251 4.45 3.41 13.80
N THR A 252 4.88 2.19 14.09
CA THR A 252 6.28 1.86 14.44
C THR A 252 6.98 0.90 13.49
N ALA A 253 6.24 0.28 12.56
CA ALA A 253 6.75 -0.74 11.65
C ALA A 253 7.02 -0.20 10.23
N PHE A 254 7.98 -0.81 9.53
CA PHE A 254 8.27 -0.56 8.13
C PHE A 254 7.53 -1.57 7.23
N PRO A 255 7.00 -1.16 6.06
CA PRO A 255 7.24 0.13 5.41
C PRO A 255 6.27 1.26 5.80
N ALA A 256 5.20 1.01 6.55
CA ALA A 256 4.20 2.01 6.92
C ALA A 256 4.78 3.31 7.51
N PHE A 257 5.82 3.21 8.34
CA PHE A 257 6.55 4.36 8.88
C PHE A 257 7.09 5.32 7.79
N PHE A 258 7.47 4.80 6.61
CA PHE A 258 7.92 5.61 5.48
C PHE A 258 6.79 6.40 4.79
N GLY A 259 5.52 6.04 4.99
CA GLY A 259 4.37 6.77 4.43
C GLY A 259 4.26 8.23 4.89
N ARG A 260 4.95 8.59 5.98
CA ARG A 260 5.14 9.96 6.48
C ARG A 260 6.12 10.80 5.65
N GLN A 261 6.94 10.18 4.79
CA GLN A 261 8.03 10.81 4.04
C GLN A 261 8.00 10.50 2.52
N MET A 262 7.14 9.59 2.08
CA MET A 262 7.12 9.03 0.72
C MET A 262 5.67 8.86 0.25
N ASP A 263 5.48 8.74 -1.06
CA ASP A 263 4.18 8.48 -1.70
C ASP A 263 3.73 7.01 -1.57
N ILE A 264 3.81 6.48 -0.36
CA ILE A 264 3.30 5.17 0.07
C ILE A 264 1.96 5.39 0.75
N ILE A 265 0.93 4.65 0.35
CA ILE A 265 -0.42 4.74 0.91
C ILE A 265 -0.51 3.85 2.15
N THR A 266 -0.70 4.46 3.31
CA THR A 266 -0.73 3.75 4.60
C THR A 266 -2.16 3.52 5.07
N VAL A 267 -2.51 2.25 5.31
CA VAL A 267 -3.89 1.78 5.50
C VAL A 267 -4.14 1.28 6.93
N GLY A 268 -5.12 1.88 7.60
CA GLY A 268 -5.65 1.42 8.89
C GLY A 268 -6.85 0.47 8.74
N ALA A 269 -7.33 -0.02 9.87
CA ALA A 269 -8.49 -0.91 9.97
C ALA A 269 -9.61 -0.30 10.81
N VAL A 270 -10.85 -0.46 10.35
CA VAL A 270 -12.07 -0.07 11.05
C VAL A 270 -13.03 -1.26 11.21
N ASP A 271 -13.94 -1.19 12.18
CA ASP A 271 -15.11 -2.07 12.24
C ASP A 271 -16.18 -1.68 11.20
N GLU A 272 -17.29 -2.42 11.15
CA GLU A 272 -18.41 -2.16 10.23
C GLU A 272 -19.14 -0.82 10.47
N ASN A 273 -18.86 -0.14 11.58
CA ASN A 273 -19.36 1.22 11.86
C ASN A 273 -18.33 2.29 11.46
N GLY A 274 -17.20 1.89 10.86
CA GLY A 274 -16.09 2.78 10.53
C GLY A 274 -15.32 3.31 11.75
N LYS A 275 -15.46 2.68 12.92
CA LYS A 275 -14.65 3.01 14.10
C LYS A 275 -13.31 2.25 14.02
N ARG A 276 -12.19 2.95 14.23
CA ARG A 276 -10.84 2.36 14.24
C ARG A 276 -10.75 1.21 15.25
N THR A 277 -10.31 0.04 14.77
CA THR A 277 -10.24 -1.18 15.59
C THR A 277 -9.23 -1.02 16.74
N TYR A 278 -9.36 -1.88 17.74
CA TYR A 278 -8.48 -1.87 18.92
C TYR A 278 -7.01 -2.16 18.57
N TYR A 279 -6.75 -2.93 17.51
CA TYR A 279 -5.42 -3.25 17.02
C TYR A 279 -4.81 -2.22 16.06
N SER A 280 -5.61 -1.48 15.27
CA SER A 280 -5.08 -0.63 14.18
C SER A 280 -4.20 0.51 14.68
N GLN A 281 -2.91 0.46 14.36
CA GLN A 281 -1.99 1.58 14.56
C GLN A 281 -2.27 2.74 13.60
N GLY A 282 -1.67 3.89 13.89
CA GLY A 282 -1.81 5.15 13.16
C GLY A 282 -2.84 6.07 13.78
N VAL A 283 -2.37 7.22 14.27
CA VAL A 283 -3.20 8.41 14.48
C VAL A 283 -3.61 8.99 13.12
N PRO A 284 -4.72 9.76 12.98
CA PRO A 284 -5.18 10.33 11.71
C PRO A 284 -4.13 10.98 10.80
N ALA A 285 -3.10 11.63 11.36
CA ALA A 285 -2.05 12.29 10.59
C ALA A 285 -1.05 11.31 9.93
N GLU A 286 -1.05 10.04 10.32
CA GLU A 286 -0.15 8.99 9.85
C GLU A 286 -0.81 8.02 8.87
N LEU A 287 -2.15 8.06 8.77
CA LEU A 287 -2.93 7.27 7.83
C LEU A 287 -3.26 8.09 6.58
N ASP A 288 -3.34 7.40 5.44
CA ASP A 288 -3.91 7.95 4.21
C ASP A 288 -5.37 7.54 4.06
N THR A 289 -5.73 6.35 4.56
CA THR A 289 -7.10 5.84 4.68
C THR A 289 -7.13 4.64 5.62
N SER A 290 -8.33 4.13 5.88
CA SER A 290 -8.60 2.78 6.38
C SER A 290 -9.61 2.07 5.48
N ALA A 291 -9.86 0.79 5.73
CA ALA A 291 -11.02 0.04 5.25
C ALA A 291 -11.44 -0.96 6.34
N ILE A 292 -12.51 -1.75 6.15
CA ILE A 292 -12.87 -2.78 7.14
C ILE A 292 -11.67 -3.65 7.52
N GLY A 293 -11.56 -3.97 8.80
CA GLY A 293 -10.49 -4.77 9.37
C GLY A 293 -10.72 -6.27 9.34
N THR A 294 -11.95 -6.74 9.04
CA THR A 294 -12.33 -8.16 9.13
C THR A 294 -13.07 -8.59 7.86
N ALA A 295 -12.62 -9.67 7.23
CA ALA A 295 -13.21 -10.17 5.99
C ALA A 295 -13.05 -11.69 5.84
N THR A 296 -14.01 -12.31 5.15
CA THR A 296 -13.88 -13.66 4.59
C THR A 296 -12.99 -13.61 3.34
N CYS A 297 -12.06 -14.54 3.24
CA CYS A 297 -11.06 -14.61 2.18
C CYS A 297 -10.60 -16.06 1.93
N ALA A 298 -9.82 -16.28 0.87
CA ALA A 298 -9.27 -17.59 0.53
C ALA A 298 -8.27 -18.09 1.58
N SER A 299 -8.46 -19.32 2.07
CA SER A 299 -7.44 -20.01 2.88
C SER A 299 -6.37 -20.69 2.01
N ASN A 300 -5.36 -21.28 2.64
CA ASN A 300 -4.41 -22.19 1.98
C ASN A 300 -4.87 -23.66 1.89
N LYS A 301 -6.06 -24.01 2.39
CA LYS A 301 -6.53 -25.40 2.46
C LYS A 301 -7.52 -25.69 1.35
N GLY A 302 -6.99 -26.20 0.22
CA GLY A 302 -7.82 -26.58 -0.92
C GLY A 302 -8.64 -25.40 -1.44
N ASN A 303 -9.96 -25.47 -1.28
CA ASN A 303 -10.92 -24.42 -1.68
C ASN A 303 -11.79 -23.97 -0.49
N GLU A 304 -11.22 -23.95 0.73
CA GLU A 304 -11.87 -23.51 1.96
C GLU A 304 -11.72 -21.99 2.17
N ASP A 305 -12.81 -21.33 2.57
CA ASP A 305 -12.82 -19.92 2.98
C ASP A 305 -12.45 -19.78 4.47
N VAL A 306 -11.88 -18.64 4.85
CA VAL A 306 -11.52 -18.29 6.24
C VAL A 306 -11.87 -16.84 6.54
N GLU A 307 -12.32 -16.53 7.75
CA GLU A 307 -12.42 -15.14 8.22
C GLU A 307 -11.18 -14.78 9.05
N LEU A 308 -10.54 -13.67 8.67
CA LEU A 308 -9.36 -13.10 9.34
C LEU A 308 -9.63 -11.63 9.68
N ASP A 309 -8.87 -11.09 10.63
CA ASP A 309 -8.81 -9.67 10.93
C ASP A 309 -7.38 -9.09 10.90
N GLY A 310 -7.27 -7.76 10.88
CA GLY A 310 -6.01 -7.03 10.86
C GLY A 310 -5.97 -5.91 9.81
N THR A 311 -5.03 -4.96 9.99
CA THR A 311 -4.72 -3.95 8.96
C THR A 311 -4.21 -4.57 7.65
N SER A 312 -3.70 -5.80 7.73
CA SER A 312 -3.44 -6.68 6.60
C SER A 312 -4.67 -6.88 5.70
N ILE A 313 -5.88 -7.01 6.26
CA ILE A 313 -7.14 -7.26 5.53
C ILE A 313 -7.62 -6.02 4.79
N SER A 314 -7.45 -4.84 5.39
CA SER A 314 -7.84 -3.55 4.83
C SER A 314 -6.97 -3.14 3.62
N THR A 315 -5.70 -3.53 3.64
CA THR A 315 -4.69 -3.17 2.61
C THR A 315 -4.99 -3.70 1.19
N PRO A 316 -5.38 -4.98 0.97
CA PRO A 316 -5.70 -5.51 -0.36
C PRO A 316 -7.03 -4.97 -0.90
N LEU A 317 -8.00 -4.65 -0.03
CA LEU A 317 -9.25 -3.99 -0.42
C LEU A 317 -8.96 -2.61 -1.04
N VAL A 318 -8.13 -1.80 -0.37
CA VAL A 318 -7.66 -0.49 -0.87
C VAL A 318 -6.79 -0.66 -2.12
N THR A 319 -5.93 -1.68 -2.18
CA THR A 319 -5.10 -2.00 -3.35
C THR A 319 -5.94 -2.33 -4.58
N GLY A 320 -6.96 -3.18 -4.44
CA GLY A 320 -7.88 -3.49 -5.52
C GLY A 320 -8.71 -2.26 -5.92
N MET A 321 -9.23 -1.49 -4.97
CA MET A 321 -9.91 -0.22 -5.26
C MET A 321 -9.05 0.70 -6.15
N ILE A 322 -7.79 0.91 -5.79
CA ILE A 322 -6.82 1.70 -6.57
C ILE A 322 -6.62 1.11 -7.98
N ALA A 323 -6.50 -0.21 -8.11
CA ALA A 323 -6.37 -0.85 -9.41
C ALA A 323 -7.61 -0.63 -10.29
N THR A 324 -8.84 -0.59 -9.73
CA THR A 324 -10.02 -0.22 -10.50
C THR A 324 -9.89 1.20 -11.07
N TRP A 325 -9.42 2.17 -10.28
CA TRP A 325 -9.21 3.55 -10.76
C TRP A 325 -8.13 3.65 -11.84
N LEU A 326 -7.01 2.94 -11.69
CA LEU A 326 -5.94 2.92 -12.70
C LEU A 326 -6.36 2.23 -14.01
N SER A 327 -7.34 1.33 -13.97
CA SER A 327 -7.92 0.71 -15.17
C SER A 327 -8.98 1.55 -15.87
N ASP A 328 -9.55 2.53 -15.17
CA ASP A 328 -10.71 3.30 -15.63
C ASP A 328 -10.27 4.51 -16.49
N PRO A 329 -10.74 4.60 -17.76
CA PRO A 329 -10.47 5.76 -18.61
C PRO A 329 -10.84 7.11 -17.99
N GLN A 330 -11.83 7.19 -17.09
CA GLN A 330 -12.26 8.45 -16.48
C GLN A 330 -11.19 9.09 -15.59
N TYR A 331 -10.32 8.28 -14.97
CA TYR A 331 -9.28 8.75 -14.07
C TYR A 331 -7.89 8.79 -14.71
N LYS A 332 -7.76 8.37 -15.97
CA LYS A 332 -6.46 8.24 -16.64
C LYS A 332 -5.64 9.52 -16.61
N ASP A 333 -6.16 10.62 -17.13
CA ASP A 333 -5.42 11.90 -17.23
C ASP A 333 -5.13 12.53 -15.85
N ARG A 334 -5.86 12.11 -14.81
CA ARG A 334 -5.65 12.53 -13.42
C ARG A 334 -4.55 11.70 -12.74
N LEU A 335 -4.53 10.39 -12.97
CA LEU A 335 -3.68 9.45 -12.24
C LEU A 335 -2.40 9.11 -12.99
N GLN A 336 -2.49 8.72 -14.26
CA GLN A 336 -1.39 8.25 -15.12
C GLN A 336 -0.57 9.42 -15.69
N VAL A 337 0.01 10.21 -14.78
CA VAL A 337 0.97 11.29 -15.11
C VAL A 337 2.38 10.79 -14.78
N PRO A 338 3.29 10.65 -15.77
CA PRO A 338 4.63 10.12 -15.55
C PRO A 338 5.41 10.84 -14.44
N GLY A 339 6.05 10.06 -13.58
CA GLY A 339 6.79 10.49 -12.40
C GLY A 339 5.91 11.04 -11.26
N LYS A 340 4.58 10.80 -11.30
CA LYS A 340 3.61 11.33 -10.31
C LYS A 340 2.48 10.35 -9.97
N VAL A 341 2.46 9.13 -10.50
CA VAL A 341 1.29 8.23 -10.35
C VAL A 341 1.04 7.90 -8.88
N ALA A 342 2.07 7.52 -8.12
CA ALA A 342 1.96 7.24 -6.69
C ALA A 342 1.40 8.45 -5.90
N ALA A 343 1.92 9.65 -6.14
CA ALA A 343 1.48 10.89 -5.49
C ALA A 343 0.02 11.24 -5.83
N ASN A 344 -0.36 11.13 -7.11
CA ASN A 344 -1.72 11.42 -7.59
C ASN A 344 -2.74 10.43 -7.03
N VAL A 345 -2.40 9.14 -6.97
CA VAL A 345 -3.26 8.09 -6.39
C VAL A 345 -3.37 8.28 -4.88
N LYS A 346 -2.27 8.51 -4.15
CA LYS A 346 -2.29 8.81 -2.71
C LYS A 346 -3.16 10.03 -2.41
N LYS A 347 -3.05 11.09 -3.22
CA LYS A 347 -3.93 12.28 -3.12
C LYS A 347 -5.40 11.93 -3.36
N MET A 348 -5.72 11.10 -4.37
CA MET A 348 -7.10 10.68 -4.65
C MET A 348 -7.71 9.81 -3.55
N VAL A 349 -6.93 8.90 -2.96
CA VAL A 349 -7.35 8.15 -1.76
C VAL A 349 -7.76 9.12 -0.66
N LYS A 350 -6.86 10.03 -0.25
CA LYS A 350 -7.14 10.98 0.84
C LYS A 350 -8.30 11.94 0.56
N GLU A 351 -8.57 12.27 -0.72
CA GLU A 351 -9.68 13.14 -1.12
C GLU A 351 -11.05 12.45 -1.09
N LEU A 352 -11.09 11.13 -1.31
CA LEU A 352 -12.35 10.37 -1.34
C LEU A 352 -12.65 9.66 -0.02
N SER A 353 -11.63 9.38 0.80
CA SER A 353 -11.82 8.77 2.11
C SER A 353 -12.46 9.73 3.12
N TYR A 354 -13.41 9.22 3.91
CA TYR A 354 -14.18 10.02 4.87
C TYR A 354 -14.53 9.20 6.12
N ASN A 355 -14.74 9.89 7.25
CA ASN A 355 -15.08 9.24 8.52
C ASN A 355 -16.57 8.83 8.47
N ARG A 356 -16.88 7.54 8.68
CA ARG A 356 -18.26 6.99 8.63
C ARG A 356 -19.15 7.38 9.81
N ILE A 357 -18.54 7.86 10.90
CA ILE A 357 -19.24 8.28 12.12
C ILE A 357 -18.83 9.71 12.49
N GLY A 358 -19.80 10.49 12.95
CA GLY A 358 -19.57 11.82 13.49
C GLY A 358 -18.58 11.79 14.66
N GLY A 359 -17.48 12.53 14.55
CA GLY A 359 -16.42 12.54 15.56
C GLY A 359 -15.47 11.33 15.54
N GLY A 360 -15.59 10.43 14.56
CA GLY A 360 -14.55 9.44 14.27
C GLY A 360 -13.22 10.10 13.94
N ASP A 361 -12.11 9.41 14.23
CA ASP A 361 -10.74 9.91 14.06
C ASP A 361 -10.03 9.37 12.82
N THR A 362 -10.68 8.51 12.05
CA THR A 362 -10.05 7.67 11.03
C THR A 362 -10.85 7.70 9.72
N PRO A 363 -10.27 8.17 8.61
CA PRO A 363 -10.96 8.23 7.32
C PRO A 363 -11.02 6.85 6.67
N VAL A 364 -12.17 6.49 6.09
CA VAL A 364 -12.41 5.17 5.51
C VAL A 364 -12.59 5.28 3.99
N ALA A 365 -11.97 4.35 3.26
CA ALA A 365 -11.85 4.36 1.81
C ALA A 365 -13.21 4.35 1.12
N TRP A 366 -13.36 5.15 0.07
CA TRP A 366 -14.54 5.12 -0.80
C TRP A 366 -14.11 5.18 -2.25
N ASN A 367 -14.71 4.34 -3.08
CA ASN A 367 -14.27 4.11 -4.46
C ASN A 367 -14.77 5.15 -5.48
N GLY A 368 -15.54 6.15 -5.05
CA GLY A 368 -16.08 7.20 -5.92
C GLY A 368 -17.38 6.83 -6.65
N VAL A 369 -17.90 5.62 -6.48
CA VAL A 369 -19.09 5.14 -7.22
C VAL A 369 -20.36 5.47 -6.43
N ASP A 370 -21.05 6.55 -6.84
CA ASP A 370 -22.24 7.07 -6.17
C ASP A 370 -23.56 6.59 -6.82
N ILE A 371 -23.86 5.29 -6.73
CA ILE A 371 -25.11 4.71 -7.28
C ILE A 371 -26.20 4.41 -6.23
N PHE A 372 -25.93 4.61 -4.94
CA PHE A 372 -26.84 4.24 -3.85
C PHE A 372 -27.44 5.46 -3.16
N THR A 373 -28.72 5.38 -2.78
CA THR A 373 -29.35 6.31 -1.81
C THR A 373 -29.75 5.51 -0.57
N CYS A 374 -29.41 6.05 0.60
CA CYS A 374 -29.70 5.48 1.91
C CYS A 374 -30.67 6.37 2.69
N GLN A 375 -31.38 5.79 3.66
CA GLN A 375 -32.25 6.52 4.59
C GLN A 375 -31.83 6.28 6.04
N SER A 376 -32.08 7.26 6.91
CA SER A 376 -31.80 7.12 8.35
C SER A 376 -32.86 6.28 9.06
N ASP A 377 -32.50 5.71 10.21
CA ASP A 377 -33.48 5.04 11.09
C ASP A 377 -34.61 5.99 11.52
N SER A 378 -34.34 7.30 11.60
CA SER A 378 -35.34 8.32 11.97
C SER A 378 -36.39 8.61 10.88
N GLU A 379 -36.11 8.26 9.62
CA GLU A 379 -37.03 8.45 8.48
C GLU A 379 -37.86 7.20 8.14
N SER A 380 -37.60 6.08 8.83
CA SER A 380 -38.22 4.76 8.58
C SER A 380 -39.75 4.71 8.70
N GLY A 381 -40.39 5.75 9.25
CA GLY A 381 -41.85 5.89 9.35
C GLY A 381 -42.57 6.42 8.10
N GLY A 382 -41.87 6.80 7.04
CA GLY A 382 -42.45 7.43 5.85
C GLY A 382 -42.94 6.48 4.76
N SER A 383 -44.25 6.23 4.66
CA SER A 383 -44.83 5.45 3.55
C SER A 383 -44.84 6.24 2.22
N GLY A 384 -43.84 6.03 1.35
CA GLY A 384 -43.74 6.69 0.05
C GLY A 384 -43.21 5.79 -1.07
N PRO A 385 -43.92 5.61 -2.21
CA PRO A 385 -43.50 4.70 -3.27
C PRO A 385 -42.52 5.36 -4.26
N ARG A 386 -41.23 5.47 -3.90
CA ARG A 386 -40.19 5.61 -4.93
C ARG A 386 -39.93 4.25 -5.57
N LYS A 387 -40.04 4.17 -6.91
CA LYS A 387 -39.66 2.98 -7.69
C LYS A 387 -38.13 2.84 -7.71
N LEU A 388 -37.60 2.28 -6.64
CA LEU A 388 -36.18 1.95 -6.49
C LEU A 388 -35.95 0.51 -6.99
N ARG A 389 -34.82 0.28 -7.66
CA ARG A 389 -34.40 -1.06 -8.08
C ARG A 389 -33.40 -1.62 -7.07
N ALA A 390 -33.61 -2.86 -6.66
CA ALA A 390 -32.89 -3.55 -5.57
C ALA A 390 -32.89 -2.80 -4.22
N ARG A 391 -33.14 -3.52 -3.13
CA ARG A 391 -33.10 -2.97 -1.77
C ARG A 391 -32.45 -3.99 -0.84
N ALA A 392 -31.44 -3.55 -0.12
CA ALA A 392 -30.93 -4.21 1.08
C ALA A 392 -31.07 -3.20 2.23
N GLY A 393 -31.43 -3.66 3.43
CA GLY A 393 -31.59 -2.81 4.62
C GLY A 393 -32.17 -1.41 4.35
N LYS A 394 -31.31 -0.42 4.58
CA LYS A 394 -31.61 1.03 4.55
C LYS A 394 -31.32 1.70 3.20
N CYS A 395 -30.75 1.00 2.21
CA CYS A 395 -30.29 1.60 0.95
C CYS A 395 -30.83 0.90 -0.31
N ALA A 396 -30.84 1.64 -1.42
CA ALA A 396 -31.29 1.17 -2.72
C ALA A 396 -30.60 1.90 -3.88
N ILE A 397 -30.69 1.38 -5.11
CA ILE A 397 -30.06 1.99 -6.30
C ILE A 397 -30.81 3.26 -6.71
N LYS A 398 -30.07 4.33 -7.02
CA LYS A 398 -30.59 5.62 -7.52
C LYS A 398 -31.43 5.40 -8.79
N SER A 399 -32.72 5.78 -8.72
CA SER A 399 -33.71 5.54 -9.79
C SER A 399 -33.40 6.25 -11.13
N THR A 400 -32.45 7.20 -11.13
CA THR A 400 -31.92 7.89 -12.32
C THR A 400 -30.89 7.08 -13.10
N SER A 401 -30.50 5.89 -12.65
CA SER A 401 -29.72 4.93 -13.45
C SER A 401 -30.59 4.33 -14.56
N THR A 402 -30.80 5.12 -15.61
CA THR A 402 -31.74 4.82 -16.69
C THR A 402 -31.13 3.89 -17.73
N LEU A 403 -31.23 2.57 -17.53
CA LEU A 403 -31.48 1.55 -18.57
C LEU A 403 -31.71 0.17 -17.93
N ILE A 404 -32.07 -0.85 -18.70
CA ILE A 404 -32.28 -2.22 -18.19
C ILE A 404 -30.91 -2.89 -18.00
N PRO A 405 -30.59 -3.47 -16.82
CA PRO A 405 -29.29 -4.11 -16.61
C PRO A 405 -29.13 -5.31 -17.54
N THR A 406 -27.95 -5.41 -18.14
CA THR A 406 -27.53 -6.65 -18.80
C THR A 406 -26.88 -7.53 -17.75
N SER A 407 -27.54 -8.65 -17.41
CA SER A 407 -26.98 -9.64 -16.49
C SER A 407 -26.01 -10.55 -17.24
N THR A 408 -24.80 -10.68 -16.69
CA THR A 408 -23.83 -11.69 -17.13
C THR A 408 -23.45 -12.54 -15.92
N GLN A 409 -23.97 -13.78 -15.87
CA GLN A 409 -23.34 -14.80 -15.02
C GLN A 409 -21.93 -15.10 -15.55
N PRO A 410 -20.95 -15.44 -14.68
CA PRO A 410 -19.65 -15.90 -15.12
C PRO A 410 -19.76 -17.14 -16.01
N ALA A 411 -19.32 -17.02 -17.27
CA ALA A 411 -19.27 -18.16 -18.19
C ALA A 411 -18.13 -19.10 -17.79
N VAL A 412 -18.37 -20.41 -17.83
CA VAL A 412 -17.33 -21.45 -17.67
C VAL A 412 -16.71 -21.74 -19.03
N PRO A 413 -15.43 -21.37 -19.32
CA PRO A 413 -14.84 -21.52 -20.65
C PRO A 413 -13.82 -22.67 -20.67
N THR A 414 -14.07 -23.69 -21.48
CA THR A 414 -13.16 -24.81 -21.74
C THR A 414 -11.93 -24.35 -22.53
N SER A 415 -10.73 -24.78 -22.13
CA SER A 415 -9.47 -24.30 -22.73
C SER A 415 -9.21 -24.87 -24.13
N THR A 416 -8.94 -23.99 -25.11
CA THR A 416 -8.08 -24.31 -26.27
C THR A 416 -7.28 -23.06 -26.68
N VAL A 417 -5.98 -23.22 -26.94
CA VAL A 417 -5.05 -22.14 -27.29
C VAL A 417 -4.42 -22.41 -28.66
N PRO A 418 -4.52 -21.48 -29.63
CA PRO A 418 -3.64 -21.42 -30.80
C PRO A 418 -2.52 -20.38 -30.62
N ALA A 419 -1.33 -20.68 -31.17
CA ALA A 419 -0.10 -19.89 -30.98
C ALA A 419 0.00 -18.63 -31.87
N ALA A 420 0.84 -17.68 -31.45
CA ALA A 420 1.11 -16.42 -32.15
C ALA A 420 2.32 -16.50 -33.12
N PRO A 421 2.27 -15.82 -34.29
CA PRO A 421 3.40 -15.66 -35.22
C PRO A 421 4.37 -14.50 -34.85
N PRO A 422 5.59 -14.43 -35.43
CA PRO A 422 6.68 -13.60 -34.92
C PRO A 422 6.68 -12.12 -35.36
N VAL A 423 7.34 -11.28 -34.56
CA VAL A 423 7.47 -9.82 -34.75
C VAL A 423 8.78 -9.46 -35.46
N VAL A 424 8.71 -8.45 -36.37
CA VAL A 424 9.86 -7.88 -37.09
C VAL A 424 10.20 -6.49 -36.53
N THR A 425 11.47 -6.24 -36.24
CA THR A 425 12.00 -4.94 -35.77
C THR A 425 12.63 -4.08 -36.87
N PRO A 426 12.37 -2.76 -36.90
CA PRO A 426 13.27 -1.78 -37.51
C PRO A 426 13.93 -0.83 -36.50
N SER A 427 15.06 -0.24 -36.90
CA SER A 427 15.98 0.56 -36.09
C SER A 427 15.66 2.05 -36.00
N ALA A 428 16.08 2.70 -34.91
CA ALA A 428 16.08 4.15 -34.75
C ALA A 428 17.43 4.82 -35.17
N PRO A 429 17.43 6.08 -35.62
CA PRO A 429 18.60 6.96 -35.65
C PRO A 429 18.64 7.96 -34.47
N ALA A 430 19.82 8.48 -34.16
CA ALA A 430 20.11 9.28 -32.97
C ALA A 430 20.06 10.81 -33.17
N VAL A 431 19.89 11.56 -32.09
CA VAL A 431 20.06 13.03 -32.01
C VAL A 431 20.84 13.40 -30.74
N VAL A 432 21.64 14.46 -30.82
CA VAL A 432 22.66 14.95 -29.85
C VAL A 432 22.19 16.30 -29.25
N PRO A 433 22.58 16.70 -28.02
CA PRO A 433 21.74 17.54 -27.16
C PRO A 433 21.97 19.06 -27.28
N SER A 434 21.09 19.83 -26.62
CA SER A 434 21.25 21.28 -26.41
C SER A 434 20.94 21.67 -24.95
N ALA A 435 21.30 22.90 -24.56
CA ALA A 435 21.77 23.26 -23.23
C ALA A 435 20.70 23.58 -22.15
N THR A 436 21.10 23.39 -20.90
CA THR A 436 20.30 23.57 -19.66
C THR A 436 20.27 25.03 -19.18
N PRO A 437 19.11 25.60 -18.80
CA PRO A 437 19.02 26.86 -18.06
C PRO A 437 19.23 26.66 -16.54
N THR A 438 19.76 27.69 -15.88
CA THR A 438 20.10 27.66 -14.43
C THR A 438 18.85 27.73 -13.54
N PRO A 439 18.69 26.84 -12.53
CA PRO A 439 17.58 26.91 -11.56
C PRO A 439 17.70 28.07 -10.57
N ALA A 440 16.55 28.59 -10.13
CA ALA A 440 16.46 29.53 -9.01
C ALA A 440 16.72 28.83 -7.66
N ALA A 441 17.05 29.62 -6.63
CA ALA A 441 17.37 29.10 -5.30
C ALA A 441 16.16 28.42 -4.61
N PRO A 442 16.35 27.27 -3.95
CA PRO A 442 15.27 26.58 -3.23
C PRO A 442 14.92 27.29 -1.90
N PRO A 443 13.65 27.19 -1.44
CA PRO A 443 13.26 27.68 -0.12
C PRO A 443 13.88 26.84 1.02
N PRO A 444 14.02 27.39 2.24
CA PRO A 444 14.64 26.71 3.38
C PRO A 444 13.84 25.47 3.83
N VAL A 445 14.57 24.43 4.28
CA VAL A 445 14.02 23.13 4.68
C VAL A 445 13.76 23.10 6.20
N PRO A 446 12.59 22.63 6.67
CA PRO A 446 12.30 22.46 8.10
C PRO A 446 13.23 21.45 8.81
N CYS A 447 13.60 21.76 10.06
CA CYS A 447 14.62 21.01 10.81
C CYS A 447 14.31 19.52 11.08
N TYR A 448 13.04 19.09 11.04
CA TYR A 448 12.68 17.68 11.23
C TYR A 448 13.11 16.77 10.05
N ASN A 449 13.57 17.35 8.93
CA ASN A 449 14.16 16.62 7.80
C ASN A 449 15.71 16.71 7.74
N PHE A 450 16.37 17.11 8.83
CA PHE A 450 17.82 17.36 8.83
C PHE A 450 18.66 16.07 8.95
N ASN A 451 19.34 15.68 7.87
CA ASN A 451 20.28 14.55 7.88
C ASN A 451 21.64 14.98 8.46
N ILE A 452 21.88 14.62 9.73
CA ILE A 452 23.11 14.95 10.46
C ILE A 452 24.40 14.47 9.79
N ASN A 453 24.34 13.39 9.00
CA ASN A 453 25.50 12.83 8.29
C ASN A 453 25.80 13.52 6.95
N ALA A 454 24.88 14.35 6.44
CA ALA A 454 25.02 15.06 5.18
C ALA A 454 25.40 16.55 5.35
N TYR A 455 25.11 17.14 6.52
CA TYR A 455 25.21 18.60 6.73
C TYR A 455 26.00 19.05 7.97
N GLY A 456 26.46 18.12 8.82
CA GLY A 456 27.26 18.43 10.01
C GLY A 456 26.43 18.65 11.28
N TYR A 457 27.12 18.66 12.44
CA TYR A 457 26.49 18.70 13.77
C TYR A 457 26.06 20.12 14.17
N CYS A 458 24.86 20.24 14.75
CA CYS A 458 24.49 21.43 15.53
C CYS A 458 25.20 21.41 16.89
N CYS A 459 25.83 22.53 17.27
CA CYS A 459 26.37 22.72 18.61
C CYS A 459 25.37 23.53 19.47
N PRO A 460 24.88 23.00 20.60
CA PRO A 460 24.18 23.81 21.58
C PRO A 460 25.17 24.72 22.31
N GLY A 461 24.72 25.93 22.61
CA GLY A 461 25.44 26.92 23.42
C GLY A 461 24.43 27.96 23.90
N PRO A 462 24.68 28.67 25.02
CA PRO A 462 23.75 29.66 25.52
C PRO A 462 23.54 30.78 24.48
N ASN A 463 22.28 31.03 24.12
CA ASN A 463 21.85 31.87 22.99
C ASN A 463 22.00 31.25 21.58
N SER A 464 22.15 29.93 21.47
CA SER A 464 21.98 29.20 20.20
C SER A 464 20.50 29.14 19.81
N PRO A 465 20.12 29.36 18.54
CA PRO A 465 18.72 29.34 18.11
C PRO A 465 18.02 27.98 18.27
N CYS A 466 18.77 26.90 18.55
CA CYS A 466 18.23 25.56 18.78
C CYS A 466 17.71 25.31 20.22
N GLU A 467 17.73 26.30 21.12
CA GLU A 467 17.47 26.09 22.55
C GLU A 467 15.97 25.99 22.93
N LYS A 468 15.02 26.24 22.00
CA LYS A 468 13.57 26.38 22.31
C LYS A 468 12.58 25.94 21.20
N ASP A 469 12.88 24.91 20.41
CA ASP A 469 11.96 24.25 19.46
C ASP A 469 11.21 25.15 18.42
N LEU A 470 11.69 26.38 18.18
CA LEU A 470 11.15 27.28 17.16
C LEU A 470 12.15 27.39 16.01
N GLY A 471 12.01 26.49 15.04
CA GLY A 471 13.02 26.25 14.01
C GLY A 471 13.15 27.35 12.94
N THR A 472 14.39 27.75 12.65
CA THR A 472 14.86 28.15 11.32
C THR A 472 16.38 28.00 11.28
N CYS A 473 16.91 27.16 10.38
CA CYS A 473 18.34 27.06 10.09
C CYS A 473 18.63 27.54 8.67
N TYR A 474 19.70 28.33 8.49
CA TYR A 474 20.16 28.80 7.19
C TYR A 474 21.41 28.02 6.74
N LEU A 475 21.40 27.56 5.49
CA LEU A 475 22.59 27.19 4.72
C LEU A 475 22.55 28.02 3.43
N PRO A 476 23.69 28.54 2.93
CA PRO A 476 24.41 27.77 1.92
C PRO A 476 25.94 27.92 1.95
N PHE A 477 26.67 26.82 1.75
CA PHE A 477 28.14 26.84 1.63
C PHE A 477 28.63 27.50 0.33
N LYS A 478 29.84 28.08 0.37
CA LYS A 478 30.82 28.03 -0.73
C LYS A 478 32.25 27.98 -0.18
N GLY A 479 33.03 26.97 -0.56
CA GLY A 479 34.48 26.90 -0.30
C GLY A 479 34.96 25.54 0.18
N GLU A 480 36.10 25.10 -0.35
CA GLU A 480 36.81 23.87 0.06
C GLU A 480 37.60 24.07 1.36
N GLY A 481 37.95 22.95 2.02
CA GLY A 481 39.08 22.90 2.96
C GLY A 481 38.76 23.24 4.42
N VAL A 482 39.18 22.34 5.32
CA VAL A 482 39.21 22.60 6.76
C VAL A 482 40.53 23.30 7.10
N GLY A 483 40.48 24.50 7.72
CA GLY A 483 41.66 25.03 8.42
C GLY A 483 41.86 26.55 8.40
N GLY A 484 41.61 27.18 9.56
CA GLY A 484 42.40 28.31 10.07
C GLY A 484 42.21 29.71 9.48
N GLY A 485 41.59 30.60 10.27
CA GLY A 485 41.74 32.06 10.15
C GLY A 485 40.89 32.73 9.07
N GLY A 486 40.02 33.66 9.47
CA GLY A 486 39.22 34.48 8.55
C GLY A 486 39.54 35.96 8.65
N ASP A 487 39.17 36.72 7.62
CA ASP A 487 39.34 38.19 7.54
C ASP A 487 38.08 38.93 7.03
N GLY A 488 36.89 38.38 7.28
CA GLY A 488 35.74 39.22 7.61
C GLY A 488 34.60 39.37 6.61
N ARG A 489 33.99 38.25 6.18
CA ARG A 489 32.51 38.17 6.15
C ARG A 489 32.04 36.88 6.83
N THR A 490 31.30 37.06 7.94
CA THR A 490 30.59 36.02 8.72
C THR A 490 31.41 34.83 9.26
N THR A 491 32.58 35.10 9.86
CA THR A 491 33.26 34.16 10.78
C THR A 491 33.85 34.90 11.98
N VAL A 492 33.86 34.26 13.16
CA VAL A 492 34.72 34.64 14.31
C VAL A 492 35.18 33.37 15.05
N PRO A 493 36.49 33.20 15.33
CA PRO A 493 37.06 32.16 16.22
C PRO A 493 37.32 32.75 17.64
N THR A 494 37.80 32.05 18.68
CA THR A 494 38.52 30.77 18.79
C THR A 494 38.11 30.09 20.10
N GLY A 495 38.23 28.75 20.19
CA GLY A 495 38.07 28.02 21.46
C GLY A 495 37.31 26.69 21.36
N ALA A 496 36.68 26.42 20.22
CA ALA A 496 36.00 25.15 19.97
C ALA A 496 36.97 23.95 20.00
N ARG A 497 36.65 22.93 20.81
CA ARG A 497 37.11 21.54 20.64
C ARG A 497 35.98 20.58 20.97
N CYS A 498 35.80 19.58 20.12
CA CYS A 498 34.95 18.41 20.38
C CYS A 498 35.74 17.37 21.23
N PRO A 499 35.06 16.43 21.91
CA PRO A 499 35.72 15.45 22.77
C PRO A 499 36.68 14.52 21.98
N PRO A 500 37.77 14.03 22.61
CA PRO A 500 38.74 13.16 21.96
C PRO A 500 38.19 11.75 21.71
N PRO A 501 38.76 11.00 20.73
CA PRO A 501 38.34 9.64 20.42
C PRO A 501 38.75 8.63 21.53
N PRO A 502 38.14 7.43 21.57
CA PRO A 502 38.40 6.43 22.60
C PRO A 502 39.87 6.01 22.67
N GLY A 503 40.48 6.12 23.85
CA GLY A 503 41.87 5.71 24.11
C GLY A 503 42.84 6.84 24.48
N ALA A 504 42.40 8.10 24.47
CA ALA A 504 43.14 9.17 25.15
C ALA A 504 43.08 8.94 26.67
N ALA A 505 44.25 8.90 27.33
CA ALA A 505 44.33 8.86 28.80
C ALA A 505 44.31 10.28 29.35
N ASP A 506 43.44 10.52 30.33
CA ASP A 506 43.33 11.81 31.02
C ASP A 506 44.55 12.09 31.92
N SER A 507 44.89 13.38 32.04
CA SER A 507 45.88 13.92 32.99
C SER A 507 45.19 14.87 33.98
#